data_AF-R1CLC8-F1
#
_entry.id   AF-R1CLC8-F1
#
_cell.length_a   1.000
_cell.length_b   1.000
_cell.length_c   1.000
_cell.angle_alpha   90.00
_cell.angle_beta   90.00
_cell.angle_gamma   90.00
#
_symmetry.space_group_name_H-M   'P 1'
#
loop_
_entity.id
_entity.type
_entity.pdbx_description
1 polymer ?
#
loop_
_entity_poly.entity_id
_entity_poly.type
_entity_poly.pdbx_seq_one_letter_code
_entity_poly.pdbx_strand_id
1 'polypeptide(L)'
;MRCVLVRIGFLLVPRPWVALLETKTRFEHTLIDLEKKPPEFLRLSPTGLVPLLVMDDGEVVTESAVVARRVATEFRTRHTNLLPSAETAAIDAFVGVWTSQVEPAYYTVLKAESEAQVRTAVAGLLETLRAVEASLWERTMARGG
;
A
#
# COMPACT_ATOMS: atom_id res chain seq x y z
N MET A 1 14.29 11.28 -16.00
CA MET A 1 14.28 10.74 -14.62
C MET A 1 13.46 9.47 -14.76
N ARG A 2 12.59 9.05 -13.83
CA ARG A 2 11.50 8.11 -14.21
C ARG A 2 10.19 8.46 -13.51
N CYS A 3 10.26 8.95 -12.27
CA CYS A 3 9.12 9.43 -11.51
C CYS A 3 9.53 10.23 -10.25
N VAL A 4 8.55 10.91 -9.65
CA VAL A 4 8.61 11.56 -8.34
C VAL A 4 7.56 10.95 -7.41
N LEU A 5 7.96 10.58 -6.19
CA LEU A 5 7.05 10.09 -5.14
C LEU A 5 6.85 11.18 -4.09
N VAL A 6 5.58 11.58 -3.89
CA VAL A 6 5.18 12.56 -2.88
C VAL A 6 4.57 11.85 -1.66
N ARG A 7 5.10 12.10 -0.45
CA ARG A 7 4.58 11.52 0.81
C ARG A 7 4.80 12.41 2.05
N ILE A 8 4.31 11.96 3.21
CA ILE A 8 4.64 12.55 4.52
C ILE A 8 5.90 11.99 5.13
N GLY A 9 6.53 12.77 6.02
CA GLY A 9 7.77 12.41 6.71
C GLY A 9 7.72 11.12 7.52
N PHE A 10 6.54 10.68 8.00
CA PHE A 10 6.42 9.54 8.91
C PHE A 10 5.38 8.48 8.51
N LEU A 11 5.88 7.24 8.35
CA LEU A 11 5.29 5.89 8.44
C LEU A 11 3.93 5.49 7.80
N LEU A 12 3.10 6.37 7.25
CA LEU A 12 1.74 5.93 6.84
C LEU A 12 1.54 5.58 5.37
N VAL A 13 2.61 5.51 4.56
CA VAL A 13 2.48 5.01 3.17
C VAL A 13 3.65 4.11 2.73
N PRO A 14 3.78 2.89 3.27
CA PRO A 14 4.92 2.05 2.96
C PRO A 14 4.90 1.46 1.53
N ARG A 15 3.72 1.20 0.94
CA ARG A 15 3.63 0.30 -0.24
C ARG A 15 4.38 0.84 -1.48
N PRO A 16 4.14 2.08 -1.96
CA PRO A 16 4.87 2.60 -3.12
C PRO A 16 6.35 2.80 -2.88
N TRP A 17 6.69 3.25 -1.67
CA TRP A 17 8.08 3.49 -1.27
C TRP A 17 8.89 2.19 -1.33
N VAL A 18 8.37 1.14 -0.70
CA VAL A 18 8.97 -0.20 -0.72
C VAL A 18 9.05 -0.73 -2.16
N ALA A 19 7.98 -0.61 -2.94
CA ALA A 19 7.99 -1.07 -4.34
C ALA A 19 9.07 -0.37 -5.19
N LEU A 20 9.26 0.95 -5.03
CA LEU A 20 10.29 1.70 -5.74
C LEU A 20 11.71 1.31 -5.31
N LEU A 21 11.92 1.08 -4.00
CA LEU A 21 13.20 0.60 -3.47
C LEU A 21 13.54 -0.81 -3.97
N GLU A 22 12.59 -1.74 -3.90
CA GLU A 22 12.79 -3.14 -4.32
C GLU A 22 13.04 -3.27 -5.82
N THR A 23 12.38 -2.44 -6.63
CA THR A 23 12.64 -2.36 -8.08
C THR A 23 13.97 -1.69 -8.43
N LYS A 24 14.68 -1.12 -7.44
CA LYS A 24 15.93 -0.36 -7.62
C LYS A 24 15.78 0.77 -8.62
N THR A 25 14.57 1.33 -8.72
CA THR A 25 14.26 2.43 -9.63
C THR A 25 14.86 3.70 -9.07
N ARG A 26 15.44 4.56 -9.93
CA ARG A 26 15.81 5.91 -9.53
C ARG A 26 14.57 6.79 -9.57
N PHE A 27 14.25 7.42 -8.44
CA PHE A 27 13.11 8.32 -8.30
C PHE A 27 13.48 9.48 -7.38
N GLU A 28 12.78 10.60 -7.53
CA GLU A 28 12.86 11.70 -6.58
C GLU A 28 11.81 11.54 -5.48
N HIS A 29 12.17 11.93 -4.26
CA HIS A 29 11.27 11.88 -3.12
C HIS A 29 10.97 13.28 -2.62
N THR A 30 9.69 13.66 -2.67
CA THR A 30 9.20 14.93 -2.14
C THR A 30 8.42 14.69 -0.86
N LEU A 31 8.84 15.34 0.21
CA LEU A 31 8.10 15.36 1.47
C LEU A 31 7.21 16.59 1.53
N ILE A 32 5.94 16.41 1.91
CA ILE A 32 5.00 17.51 2.12
C ILE A 32 4.49 17.55 3.55
N ASP A 33 4.16 18.76 4.00
CA ASP A 33 3.40 19.02 5.21
C ASP A 33 1.89 18.91 4.91
N LEU A 34 1.17 18.06 5.66
CA LEU A 34 -0.28 17.89 5.49
C LEU A 34 -1.10 18.93 6.26
N GLU A 35 -0.52 19.60 7.26
CA GLU A 35 -1.19 20.71 7.96
C GLU A 35 -1.17 21.97 7.07
N LYS A 36 -0.09 22.15 6.31
CA LYS A 36 0.10 23.25 5.38
C LYS A 36 0.35 22.77 3.95
N LYS A 37 -0.69 22.16 3.35
CA LYS A 37 -0.64 21.61 2.00
C LYS A 37 -0.32 22.71 0.95
N PRO A 38 0.79 22.60 0.21
CA PRO A 38 1.13 23.59 -0.81
C PRO A 38 0.11 23.62 -1.96
N PRO A 39 -0.19 24.80 -2.55
CA PRO A 39 -1.13 24.91 -3.66
C PRO A 39 -0.75 24.05 -4.87
N GLU A 40 0.54 23.90 -5.16
CA GLU A 40 1.07 23.04 -6.22
C GLU A 40 0.79 21.56 -6.00
N PHE A 41 0.80 21.10 -4.74
CA PHE A 41 0.40 19.74 -4.40
C PHE A 41 -1.10 19.54 -4.57
N LEU A 42 -1.93 20.50 -4.12
CA LEU A 42 -3.38 20.42 -4.25
C LEU A 42 -3.87 20.45 -5.69
N ARG A 43 -3.10 21.07 -6.61
CA ARG A 43 -3.37 20.96 -8.05
C ARG A 43 -3.18 19.54 -8.60
N LEU A 44 -2.24 18.78 -8.04
CA LEU A 44 -1.97 17.39 -8.42
C LEU A 44 -2.91 16.41 -7.70
N SER A 45 -3.25 16.68 -6.44
CA SER A 45 -4.17 15.89 -5.62
C SER A 45 -5.27 16.79 -5.07
N PRO A 46 -6.40 16.91 -5.79
CA PRO A 46 -7.55 17.69 -5.32
C PRO A 46 -8.12 17.19 -3.99
N THR A 47 -7.95 15.90 -3.68
CA THR A 47 -8.32 15.31 -2.39
C THR A 47 -7.33 15.66 -1.28
N GLY A 48 -6.15 16.16 -1.63
CA GLY A 48 -5.06 16.48 -0.71
C GLY A 48 -4.51 15.25 0.01
N LEU A 49 -4.68 14.06 -0.57
CA LEU A 49 -4.19 12.80 -0.03
C LEU A 49 -2.87 12.41 -0.68
N VAL A 50 -2.05 11.69 0.08
CA VAL A 50 -0.82 11.03 -0.36
C VAL A 50 -1.00 9.51 -0.24
N PRO A 51 -0.26 8.69 -1.01
CA PRO A 51 0.84 9.03 -1.92
C PRO A 51 0.38 9.55 -3.28
N LEU A 52 1.27 10.29 -3.95
CA LEU A 52 1.20 10.55 -5.39
C LEU A 52 2.47 10.04 -6.06
N LEU A 53 2.30 9.40 -7.22
CA LEU A 53 3.39 9.10 -8.14
C LEU A 53 3.21 9.95 -9.39
N VAL A 54 4.15 10.85 -9.63
CA VAL A 54 4.19 11.68 -10.84
C VAL A 54 5.18 11.05 -11.81
N MET A 55 4.69 10.65 -12.98
CA MET A 55 5.50 10.05 -14.05
C MET A 55 6.19 11.14 -14.88
N ASP A 56 7.26 10.78 -15.60
CA ASP A 56 8.01 11.73 -16.45
C ASP A 56 7.15 12.36 -17.57
N ASP A 57 6.04 11.74 -17.96
CA ASP A 57 5.07 12.25 -18.94
C ASP A 57 3.98 13.17 -18.33
N GLY A 58 4.04 13.40 -17.02
CA GLY A 58 3.08 14.21 -16.28
C GLY A 58 1.85 13.47 -15.78
N GLU A 59 1.72 12.15 -16.02
CA GLU A 59 0.67 11.34 -15.42
C GLU A 59 0.80 11.33 -13.89
N VAL A 60 -0.30 11.53 -13.18
CA VAL A 60 -0.36 11.45 -11.71
C VAL A 60 -1.18 10.24 -11.30
N VAL A 61 -0.54 9.30 -10.61
CA VAL A 61 -1.18 8.12 -10.04
C VAL A 61 -1.38 8.31 -8.54
N THR A 62 -2.60 8.06 -8.09
CA THR A 62 -3.03 8.18 -6.69
C THR A 62 -3.47 6.81 -6.16
N GLU A 63 -3.83 6.74 -4.87
CA GLU A 63 -4.15 5.51 -4.13
C GLU A 63 -2.95 4.57 -3.91
N SER A 64 -2.62 4.32 -2.65
CA SER A 64 -1.40 3.60 -2.24
C SER A 64 -1.23 2.22 -2.91
N ALA A 65 -2.30 1.43 -3.01
CA ALA A 65 -2.25 0.11 -3.66
C ALA A 65 -2.09 0.21 -5.18
N VAL A 66 -2.75 1.19 -5.82
CA VAL A 66 -2.69 1.41 -7.27
C VAL A 66 -1.30 1.91 -7.66
N VAL A 67 -0.75 2.88 -6.91
CA VAL A 67 0.62 3.37 -7.12
C VAL A 67 1.63 2.22 -7.00
N ALA A 68 1.53 1.40 -5.95
CA ALA A 68 2.45 0.26 -5.78
C ALA A 68 2.34 -0.74 -6.95
N ARG A 69 1.12 -1.01 -7.45
CA ARG A 69 0.90 -1.89 -8.59
C ARG A 69 1.43 -1.29 -9.90
N ARG A 70 1.30 0.03 -10.08
CA ARG A 70 1.90 0.76 -11.21
C ARG A 70 3.41 0.60 -11.21
N VAL A 71 4.06 0.85 -10.06
CA VAL A 71 5.51 0.68 -9.87
C VAL A 71 5.96 -0.75 -10.16
N ALA A 72 5.27 -1.75 -9.62
CA ALA A 72 5.57 -3.16 -9.82
C ALA A 72 5.44 -3.60 -11.29
N THR A 73 4.57 -2.94 -12.06
CA THR A 73 4.33 -3.24 -13.47
C THR A 73 5.32 -2.51 -14.38
N GLU A 74 5.47 -1.20 -14.21
CA GLU A 74 6.28 -0.32 -15.07
C GLU A 74 7.77 -0.57 -14.89
N PHE A 75 8.20 -0.79 -13.65
CA PHE A 75 9.62 -0.95 -13.31
C PHE A 75 10.02 -2.41 -13.08
N ARG A 76 9.23 -3.36 -13.62
CA ARG A 76 9.57 -4.78 -13.62
C ARG A 76 10.92 -4.98 -14.32
N THR A 77 11.82 -5.72 -13.69
CA THR A 77 13.08 -6.14 -14.32
C THR A 77 13.14 -7.66 -14.42
N ARG A 78 14.15 -8.20 -15.12
CA ARG A 78 14.39 -9.65 -15.14
C ARG A 78 14.75 -10.24 -13.77
N HIS A 79 15.26 -9.42 -12.85
CA HIS A 79 15.73 -9.85 -11.54
C HIS A 79 14.79 -9.46 -10.39
N THR A 80 13.89 -8.50 -10.63
CA THR A 80 12.87 -8.09 -9.67
C THR A 80 11.50 -8.13 -10.34
N ASN A 81 10.67 -9.09 -9.94
CA ASN A 81 9.30 -9.23 -10.39
C ASN A 81 8.35 -9.27 -9.19
N LEU A 82 7.93 -8.09 -8.72
CA LEU A 82 7.02 -7.96 -7.58
C LEU A 82 5.59 -8.40 -7.90
N LEU A 83 5.26 -8.57 -9.18
CA LEU A 83 3.94 -9.02 -9.64
C LEU A 83 4.11 -10.09 -10.74
N PRO A 84 4.50 -11.32 -10.38
CA PRO A 84 4.62 -12.43 -11.32
C PRO A 84 3.27 -12.79 -11.95
N SER A 85 3.22 -12.91 -13.28
CA SER A 85 1.97 -13.16 -14.02
C SER A 85 1.23 -14.41 -13.56
N ALA A 86 1.94 -15.48 -13.21
CA ALA A 86 1.37 -16.73 -12.71
C ALA A 86 0.69 -16.57 -11.34
N GLU A 87 1.01 -15.53 -10.58
CA GLU A 87 0.53 -15.32 -9.20
C GLU A 87 -0.33 -14.07 -9.05
N THR A 88 -0.48 -13.24 -10.11
CA THR A 88 -1.21 -11.97 -10.07
C THR A 88 -2.59 -12.09 -9.42
N ALA A 89 -3.40 -13.10 -9.78
CA ALA A 89 -4.73 -13.28 -9.22
C ALA A 89 -4.69 -13.62 -7.71
N ALA A 90 -3.71 -14.42 -7.28
CA ALA A 90 -3.53 -14.78 -5.88
C ALA A 90 -3.07 -13.57 -5.06
N ILE A 91 -2.18 -12.76 -5.62
CA ILE A 91 -1.69 -11.49 -5.04
C ILE A 91 -2.84 -10.49 -4.93
N ASP A 92 -3.59 -10.27 -6.01
CA ASP A 92 -4.71 -9.32 -6.04
C ASP A 92 -5.78 -9.74 -5.02
N ALA A 93 -6.09 -11.03 -4.90
CA ALA A 93 -7.00 -11.54 -3.87
C ALA A 93 -6.49 -11.26 -2.45
N PHE A 94 -5.21 -11.51 -2.18
CA PHE A 94 -4.62 -11.25 -0.86
C PHE A 94 -4.60 -9.75 -0.53
N VAL A 95 -4.15 -8.91 -1.46
CA VAL A 95 -4.14 -7.45 -1.30
C VAL A 95 -5.55 -6.91 -1.08
N GLY A 96 -6.55 -7.47 -1.78
CA GLY A 96 -7.96 -7.14 -1.59
C GLY A 96 -8.44 -7.41 -0.17
N VAL A 97 -8.21 -8.61 0.36
CA VAL A 97 -8.56 -8.98 1.74
C VAL A 97 -7.81 -8.11 2.75
N TRP A 98 -6.51 -7.92 2.57
CA TRP A 98 -5.70 -7.11 3.47
C TRP A 98 -6.21 -5.67 3.56
N THR A 99 -6.49 -5.04 2.41
CA THR A 99 -6.90 -3.64 2.33
C THR A 99 -8.34 -3.44 2.82
N SER A 100 -9.23 -4.40 2.58
CA SER A 100 -10.66 -4.26 2.92
C SER A 100 -11.02 -4.74 4.33
N GLN A 101 -10.21 -5.59 4.96
CA GLN A 101 -10.53 -6.20 6.25
C GLN A 101 -9.46 -5.92 7.30
N VAL A 102 -8.21 -6.34 7.03
CA VAL A 102 -7.12 -6.26 8.03
C VAL A 102 -6.75 -4.82 8.34
N GLU A 103 -6.51 -4.00 7.33
CA GLU A 103 -6.10 -2.61 7.50
C GLU A 103 -7.17 -1.77 8.24
N PRO A 104 -8.48 -1.83 7.91
CA PRO A 104 -9.51 -1.16 8.70
C PRO A 104 -9.60 -1.63 10.15
N ALA A 105 -9.48 -2.93 10.41
CA ALA A 105 -9.47 -3.46 11.77
C ALA A 105 -8.26 -2.95 12.56
N TYR A 106 -7.09 -2.90 11.92
CA TYR A 106 -5.88 -2.30 12.51
C TYR A 106 -6.08 -0.81 12.84
N TYR A 107 -6.64 -0.03 11.92
CA TYR A 107 -6.93 1.39 12.21
C TYR A 107 -7.99 1.57 13.29
N THR A 108 -8.92 0.63 13.45
CA THR A 108 -9.90 0.65 14.55
C THR A 108 -9.19 0.50 15.91
N VAL A 109 -8.16 -0.35 15.99
CA VAL A 109 -7.32 -0.46 17.19
C VAL A 109 -6.58 0.85 17.46
N LEU A 110 -5.95 1.44 16.44
CA LEU A 110 -5.19 2.68 16.58
C LEU A 110 -6.02 3.89 17.02
N LYS A 111 -7.31 3.92 16.63
CA LYS A 111 -8.24 5.03 16.93
C LYS A 111 -9.06 4.82 18.20
N ALA A 112 -8.88 3.70 18.91
CA ALA A 112 -9.61 3.46 20.15
C ALA A 112 -9.15 4.42 21.25
N GLU A 113 -10.11 5.03 21.96
CA GLU A 113 -9.85 6.09 22.96
C GLU A 113 -10.03 5.60 24.40
N SER A 114 -10.39 4.32 24.58
CA SER A 114 -10.58 3.71 25.90
C SER A 114 -10.14 2.25 25.90
N GLU A 115 -9.76 1.72 27.07
CA GLU A 115 -9.35 0.33 27.19
C GLU A 115 -10.45 -0.66 26.76
N ALA A 116 -11.72 -0.34 27.02
CA ALA A 116 -12.83 -1.17 26.60
C ALA A 116 -12.91 -1.25 25.07
N GLN A 117 -12.80 -0.12 24.37
CA GLN A 117 -12.74 -0.08 22.91
C GLN A 117 -11.50 -0.80 22.37
N VAL A 118 -10.33 -0.64 23.00
CA VAL A 118 -9.11 -1.35 22.62
C VAL A 118 -9.31 -2.86 22.69
N ARG A 119 -9.88 -3.38 23.79
CA ARG A 119 -10.13 -4.83 23.94
C ARG A 119 -11.03 -5.36 22.83
N THR A 120 -12.12 -4.66 22.52
CA THR A 120 -13.03 -5.04 21.43
C THR A 120 -12.36 -4.96 20.06
N ALA A 121 -11.63 -3.87 19.78
CA ALA A 121 -10.94 -3.68 18.50
C ALA A 121 -9.84 -4.71 18.26
N VAL A 122 -9.06 -5.04 19.30
CA VAL A 122 -8.03 -6.09 19.24
C VAL A 122 -8.66 -7.45 18.97
N ALA A 123 -9.79 -7.78 19.61
CA ALA A 123 -10.50 -9.02 19.33
C ALA A 123 -10.93 -9.13 17.86
N GLY A 124 -11.48 -8.05 17.29
CA GLY A 124 -11.86 -8.02 15.86
C GLY A 124 -10.67 -8.09 14.90
N LEU A 125 -9.54 -7.44 15.23
CA LEU A 125 -8.31 -7.57 14.45
C LEU A 125 -7.79 -9.01 14.48
N LEU A 126 -7.76 -9.66 15.65
CA LEU A 126 -7.33 -11.05 15.79
C LEU A 126 -8.22 -12.01 15.01
N GLU A 127 -9.54 -11.80 15.00
CA GLU A 127 -10.47 -12.59 14.20
C GLU A 127 -10.16 -12.47 12.70
N THR A 128 -9.95 -11.24 12.22
CA THR A 128 -9.62 -10.98 10.81
C THR A 128 -8.28 -11.62 10.43
N LEU A 129 -7.27 -11.52 11.29
CA LEU A 129 -5.96 -12.13 11.06
C LEU A 129 -6.03 -13.66 11.03
N ARG A 130 -6.82 -14.29 11.89
CA ARG A 130 -7.05 -15.74 11.88
C ARG A 130 -7.71 -16.21 10.57
N ALA A 131 -8.67 -15.45 10.06
CA ALA A 131 -9.31 -15.76 8.78
C ALA A 131 -8.31 -15.67 7.61
N VAL A 132 -7.43 -14.67 7.62
CA VAL A 132 -6.33 -14.55 6.64
C VAL A 132 -5.36 -15.73 6.75
N GLU A 133 -4.92 -16.08 7.97
CA GLU A 133 -4.02 -17.20 8.23
C GLU A 133 -4.58 -18.52 7.68
N ALA A 134 -5.86 -18.83 7.97
CA ALA A 134 -6.52 -20.02 7.45
C ALA A 134 -6.49 -20.05 5.91
N SER A 135 -6.78 -18.93 5.25
CA SER A 135 -6.77 -18.84 3.78
C SER A 135 -5.38 -19.03 3.17
N LEU A 136 -4.31 -18.63 3.87
CA LEU A 136 -2.93 -18.82 3.43
C LEU A 136 -2.49 -20.27 3.60
N TRP A 137 -2.94 -20.93 4.68
CA TRP A 137 -2.63 -22.33 4.93
C TRP A 137 -3.29 -23.25 3.91
N GLU A 138 -4.57 -23.05 3.60
CA GLU A 138 -5.29 -23.79 2.57
C GLU A 138 -4.58 -23.71 1.20
N ARG A 139 -4.13 -22.52 0.80
CA ARG A 139 -3.39 -22.31 -0.45
C ARG A 139 -2.03 -23.00 -0.46
N THR A 140 -1.34 -23.02 0.68
CA THR A 140 -0.03 -23.66 0.81
C THR A 140 -0.16 -25.19 0.71
N MET A 141 -1.15 -25.76 1.40
CA MET A 141 -1.44 -27.20 1.34
C MET A 141 -1.91 -27.64 -0.06
N ALA A 142 -2.68 -26.80 -0.77
CA ALA A 142 -3.13 -27.08 -2.13
C ALA A 142 -2.01 -27.05 -3.19
N ARG A 143 -0.86 -26.42 -2.90
CA ARG A 143 0.32 -26.38 -3.81
C ARG A 143 1.32 -27.51 -3.55
N GLY A 144 1.17 -28.27 -2.47
CA GLY A 144 2.11 -29.29 -2.00
C GLY A 144 1.70 -30.75 -2.24
N GLY A 145 0.62 -31.00 -3.01
CA GLY A 145 0.18 -32.34 -3.43
C GLY A 145 0.12 -32.43 -4.96
#